data_AF-A0A1I3IW39-F1
#
_entry.id   AF-A0A1I3IW39-F1
#
_cell.length_a   1.000
_cell.length_b   1.000
_cell.length_c   1.000
_cell.angle_alpha   90.00
_cell.angle_beta   90.00
_cell.angle_gamma   90.00
#
_symmetry.space_group_name_H-M   'P 1'
#
loop_
_entity.id
_entity.type
_entity.pdbx_description
1 polymer ?
#
loop_
_entity_poly.entity_id
_entity_poly.type
_entity_poly.pdbx_seq_one_letter_code
_entity_poly.pdbx_strand_id
1 'polypeptide(L)'
;MPSLCWEFLRRNPDYRAEFARFVRGEGPVDPRWGLSAAADPALSADEGRVVWRADVAPGVVVPVERASFGRPRASRLTRAAPVAGVDGVHIRLPSGLQVQLRNDATPAQPLVVVLAYDADFRLRVRAVDALRRADLTDTPPRSRLSSAQRERLARTLFALDGALERRSYRQIAEDLFGDMETGADFKTASIRDVTIRLVRRGRALMAGGYLKLLHGGF
;
A
#
# COMPACT_ATOMS: atom_id res chain seq x y z
N MET A 1 5.68 1.53 -2.91
CA MET A 1 4.55 0.72 -3.42
C MET A 1 3.38 0.76 -2.43
N PRO A 2 3.49 0.33 -1.15
CA PRO A 2 2.34 0.21 -0.25
C PRO A 2 1.51 1.49 -0.09
N SER A 3 2.18 2.64 -0.06
CA SER A 3 1.53 3.96 -0.01
C SER A 3 0.57 4.20 -1.17
N LEU A 4 0.96 3.85 -2.40
CA LEU A 4 0.11 4.02 -3.57
C LEU A 4 -1.12 3.10 -3.54
N CYS A 5 -0.99 1.88 -3.00
CA CYS A 5 -2.14 0.99 -2.82
C CYS A 5 -3.15 1.57 -1.84
N TRP A 6 -2.65 2.16 -0.76
CA TRP A 6 -3.50 2.91 0.15
C TRP A 6 -4.21 4.06 -0.55
N GLU A 7 -3.50 4.85 -1.36
CA GLU A 7 -4.10 5.97 -2.10
C GLU A 7 -5.28 5.51 -2.98
N PHE A 8 -5.19 4.35 -3.65
CA PHE A 8 -6.34 3.79 -4.38
C PHE A 8 -7.46 3.33 -3.43
N LEU A 9 -7.15 2.60 -2.35
CA LEU A 9 -8.14 2.09 -1.41
C LEU A 9 -8.90 3.22 -0.69
N ARG A 10 -8.22 4.24 -0.17
CA ARG A 10 -8.85 5.36 0.56
C ARG A 10 -9.83 6.17 -0.27
N ARG A 11 -9.85 6.00 -1.59
CA ARG A 11 -10.79 6.63 -2.53
C ARG A 11 -12.03 5.77 -2.79
N ASN A 12 -12.00 4.50 -2.39
CA ASN A 12 -13.11 3.58 -2.58
C ASN A 12 -14.31 3.98 -1.69
N PRO A 13 -15.50 4.23 -2.27
CA PRO A 13 -16.67 4.66 -1.50
C PRO A 13 -17.18 3.57 -0.53
N ASP A 14 -17.07 2.30 -0.89
CA ASP A 14 -17.50 1.18 -0.06
C ASP A 14 -16.60 1.06 1.18
N TYR A 15 -15.27 1.17 0.99
CA TYR A 15 -14.33 1.21 2.11
C TYR A 15 -14.61 2.39 3.05
N ARG A 16 -14.88 3.58 2.50
CA ARG A 16 -15.21 4.77 3.30
C ARG A 16 -16.49 4.58 4.12
N ALA A 17 -17.52 3.99 3.50
CA ALA A 17 -18.78 3.70 4.18
C ALA A 17 -18.58 2.67 5.29
N GLU A 18 -17.84 1.59 5.03
CA GLU A 18 -17.48 0.58 6.03
C GLU A 18 -16.65 1.16 7.17
N PHE A 19 -15.65 2.00 6.86
CA PHE A 19 -14.85 2.66 7.89
C PHE A 19 -15.71 3.58 8.78
N ALA A 20 -16.64 4.35 8.20
CA ALA A 20 -17.55 5.18 8.97
C ALA A 20 -18.45 4.36 9.90
N ARG A 21 -18.90 3.17 9.47
CA ARG A 21 -19.65 2.21 10.30
C ARG A 21 -18.79 1.64 11.42
N PHE A 22 -17.55 1.26 11.11
CA PHE A 22 -16.57 0.79 12.09
C PHE A 22 -16.30 1.82 13.20
N VAL A 23 -16.13 3.10 12.84
CA VAL A 23 -15.95 4.19 13.82
C VAL A 23 -17.16 4.35 14.76
N ARG A 24 -18.37 4.03 14.29
CA ARG A 24 -19.59 4.01 15.12
C ARG A 24 -19.77 2.72 15.92
N GLY A 25 -18.85 1.76 15.82
CA GLY A 25 -18.92 0.48 16.52
C GLY A 25 -19.86 -0.54 15.86
N GLU A 26 -20.28 -0.34 14.61
CA GLU A 26 -21.24 -1.20 13.90
C GLU A 26 -20.60 -2.45 13.27
N GLY A 27 -19.48 -2.93 13.82
CA GLY A 27 -18.73 -4.10 13.37
C GLY A 27 -17.37 -3.78 12.74
N PRO A 28 -16.54 -4.82 12.50
CA PRO A 28 -15.22 -4.66 11.90
C PRO A 28 -15.30 -4.33 10.41
N VAL A 29 -14.25 -3.72 9.88
CA VAL A 29 -14.05 -3.53 8.43
C VAL A 29 -13.78 -4.88 7.74
N ASP A 30 -14.30 -5.08 6.52
CA ASP A 30 -14.19 -6.36 5.82
C ASP A 30 -12.73 -6.74 5.53
N PRO A 31 -12.29 -7.98 5.87
CA PRO A 31 -10.97 -8.48 5.55
C PRO A 31 -10.59 -8.40 4.05
N ARG A 32 -11.54 -8.31 3.12
CA ARG A 32 -11.28 -8.18 1.67
C ARG A 32 -10.39 -7.00 1.30
N TRP A 33 -10.37 -5.95 2.12
CA TRP A 33 -9.53 -4.78 1.88
C TRP A 33 -8.04 -5.05 2.08
N GLY A 34 -7.67 -6.19 2.68
CA GLY A 34 -6.29 -6.62 2.88
C GLY A 34 -5.57 -5.92 4.03
N LEU A 35 -6.28 -5.05 4.76
CA LEU A 35 -5.79 -4.38 5.95
C LEU A 35 -5.79 -5.33 7.15
N SER A 36 -4.80 -5.18 8.01
CA SER A 36 -4.78 -5.81 9.34
C SER A 36 -5.48 -4.94 10.39
N ALA A 37 -5.51 -3.62 10.20
CA ALA A 37 -6.26 -2.68 11.04
C ALA A 37 -6.98 -1.67 10.16
N ALA A 38 -8.18 -1.26 10.58
CA ALA A 38 -8.91 -0.19 9.90
C ALA A 38 -8.10 1.13 9.96
N ALA A 39 -7.92 1.77 8.81
CA ALA A 39 -7.18 3.03 8.68
C ALA A 39 -8.09 4.14 8.18
N ASP A 40 -7.91 5.36 8.69
CA ASP A 40 -8.78 6.50 8.34
C ASP A 40 -8.57 6.93 6.87
N PRO A 41 -9.59 6.77 5.99
CA PRO A 41 -9.50 7.16 4.59
C PRO A 41 -9.36 8.67 4.36
N ALA A 42 -9.46 9.51 5.39
CA ALA A 42 -9.12 10.93 5.34
C ALA A 42 -7.60 11.17 5.37
N LEU A 43 -6.81 10.26 5.93
CA LEU A 43 -5.35 10.38 6.09
C LEU A 43 -4.56 9.82 4.90
N SER A 44 -3.53 10.54 4.47
CA SER A 44 -2.62 10.10 3.41
C SER A 44 -1.90 8.81 3.80
N ALA A 45 -1.21 8.16 2.85
CA ALA A 45 -0.42 6.97 3.14
C ALA A 45 0.67 7.17 4.21
N ASP A 46 1.19 8.38 4.33
CA ASP A 46 2.26 8.70 5.28
C ASP A 46 1.68 8.92 6.69
N GLU A 47 0.46 9.48 6.78
CA GLU A 47 -0.22 9.78 8.04
C GLU A 47 -1.08 8.61 8.55
N GLY A 48 -1.73 7.86 7.67
CA GLY A 48 -2.80 6.90 7.99
C GLY A 48 -2.37 5.63 8.71
N ARG A 49 -1.09 5.50 9.08
CA ARG A 49 -0.48 4.36 9.78
C ARG A 49 -0.96 2.99 9.26
N VAL A 50 -1.07 2.88 7.94
CA VAL A 50 -1.71 1.75 7.25
C VAL A 50 -0.90 0.48 7.43
N VAL A 51 -1.54 -0.57 7.94
CA VAL A 51 -0.91 -1.89 8.14
C VAL A 51 -1.64 -2.97 7.34
N TRP A 52 -0.91 -3.64 6.47
CA TRP A 52 -1.41 -4.68 5.58
C TRP A 52 -1.26 -6.06 6.21
N ARG A 53 -2.07 -7.03 5.82
CA ARG A 53 -1.85 -8.42 6.26
C ARG A 53 -0.71 -9.09 5.48
N ALA A 54 -0.06 -10.07 6.12
CA ALA A 54 1.08 -10.77 5.55
C ALA A 54 0.76 -11.75 4.40
N ASP A 55 -0.50 -12.16 4.26
CA ASP A 55 -1.01 -12.94 3.12
C ASP A 55 -1.20 -12.08 1.88
N VAL A 56 -1.58 -10.81 2.04
CA VAL A 56 -1.82 -9.88 0.93
C VAL A 56 -0.54 -9.16 0.48
N ALA A 57 0.36 -8.85 1.41
CA ALA A 57 1.58 -8.10 1.13
C ALA A 57 2.86 -8.85 1.59
N PRO A 58 3.13 -10.06 1.06
CA PRO A 58 4.22 -10.93 1.51
C PRO A 58 5.63 -10.35 1.28
N GLY A 59 5.76 -9.38 0.36
CA GLY A 59 7.02 -8.65 0.13
C GLY A 59 7.22 -7.39 0.98
N VAL A 60 6.26 -7.08 1.87
CA VAL A 60 6.20 -5.85 2.67
C VAL A 60 6.11 -6.15 4.16
N VAL A 61 5.38 -7.20 4.52
CA VAL A 61 5.15 -7.59 5.91
C VAL A 61 6.06 -8.74 6.27
N VAL A 62 6.83 -8.58 7.35
CA VAL A 62 7.70 -9.61 7.92
C VAL A 62 7.11 -10.08 9.24
N PRO A 63 6.52 -11.28 9.29
CA PRO A 63 6.05 -11.88 10.53
C PRO A 63 7.24 -12.30 11.40
N VAL A 64 7.18 -11.92 12.67
CA VAL A 64 8.16 -12.29 13.68
C VAL A 64 7.47 -12.81 14.94
N GLU A 65 8.12 -13.75 15.58
CA GLU A 65 7.68 -14.38 16.82
C GLU A 65 8.79 -14.29 17.86
N ARG A 66 8.43 -14.46 19.13
CA ARG A 66 9.41 -14.57 20.21
C ARG A 66 10.28 -15.81 20.01
N ALA A 67 11.60 -15.62 20.01
CA ALA A 67 12.54 -16.72 20.02
C ALA A 67 12.91 -17.11 21.46
N SER A 68 13.12 -18.41 21.69
CA SER A 68 13.64 -18.94 22.96
C SER A 68 15.18 -18.92 23.03
N PHE A 69 15.84 -18.49 21.95
CA PHE A 69 17.29 -18.47 21.80
C PHE A 69 17.77 -17.17 21.14
N GLY A 70 19.08 -16.93 21.22
CA GLY A 70 19.70 -15.71 20.70
C GLY A 70 19.67 -14.56 21.68
N ARG A 71 20.23 -13.42 21.29
CA ARG A 71 20.23 -12.18 22.08
C ARG A 71 19.34 -11.15 21.39
N PRO A 72 18.64 -10.28 22.16
CA PRO A 72 17.91 -9.17 21.58
C PRO A 72 18.86 -8.32 20.73
N ARG A 73 18.46 -8.02 19.50
CA ARG A 73 19.19 -7.09 18.64
C ARG A 73 18.64 -5.69 18.90
N ALA A 74 19.51 -4.73 19.20
CA ALA A 74 19.12 -3.33 19.23
C ALA A 74 18.57 -2.95 17.85
N SER A 75 17.26 -2.76 17.77
CA SER A 75 16.55 -2.58 16.50
C SER A 75 15.78 -1.28 16.52
N ARG A 76 15.66 -0.64 15.35
CA ARG A 76 14.79 0.55 15.16
C ARG A 76 13.32 0.26 15.43
N LEU A 77 12.93 -1.02 15.56
CA LEU A 77 11.57 -1.44 15.89
C LEU A 77 11.04 -0.81 17.19
N THR A 78 11.89 -0.53 18.18
CA THR A 78 11.46 0.13 19.42
C THR A 78 11.12 1.61 19.27
N ARG A 79 11.48 2.25 18.15
CA ARG A 79 11.30 3.70 17.92
C ARG A 79 9.99 4.04 17.21
N ALA A 80 9.38 3.07 16.54
CA ALA A 80 8.18 3.29 15.74
C ALA A 80 6.94 2.93 16.56
N ALA A 81 5.91 3.78 16.46
CA ALA A 81 4.68 3.55 17.20
C ALA A 81 3.98 2.27 16.69
N PRO A 82 3.55 1.36 17.58
CA PRO A 82 2.86 0.13 17.20
C PRO A 82 1.41 0.39 16.78
N VAL A 83 0.89 -0.42 15.86
CA VAL A 83 -0.51 -0.45 15.43
C VAL A 83 -1.07 -1.83 15.76
N ALA A 84 -2.12 -1.89 16.57
CA ALA A 84 -2.81 -3.15 16.85
C ALA A 84 -3.65 -3.55 15.64
N GLY A 85 -3.41 -4.75 15.11
CA GLY A 85 -4.17 -5.34 14.03
C GLY A 85 -4.80 -6.67 14.43
N VAL A 86 -5.69 -7.20 13.58
CA VAL A 86 -6.43 -8.44 13.84
C VAL A 86 -5.54 -9.67 13.93
N ASP A 87 -4.33 -9.61 13.37
CA ASP A 87 -3.36 -10.70 13.29
C ASP A 87 -2.06 -10.40 14.08
N GLY A 88 -2.07 -9.41 14.97
CA GLY A 88 -0.94 -9.08 15.84
C GLY A 88 -0.63 -7.58 15.87
N VAL A 89 0.52 -7.24 16.46
CA VAL A 89 0.98 -5.85 16.55
C VAL A 89 1.91 -5.56 15.39
N HIS A 90 1.67 -4.46 14.70
CA HIS A 90 2.44 -4.07 13.52
C HIS A 90 3.27 -2.83 13.80
N ILE A 91 4.52 -2.87 13.35
CA ILE A 91 5.46 -1.76 13.41
C ILE A 91 5.85 -1.38 11.99
N ARG A 92 5.63 -0.12 11.61
CA ARG A 92 6.03 0.41 10.31
C ARG A 92 7.38 1.09 10.42
N LEU A 93 8.31 0.68 9.58
CA LEU A 93 9.62 1.30 9.45
C LEU A 93 9.58 2.45 8.42
N PRO A 94 10.47 3.44 8.52
CA PRO A 94 10.55 4.54 7.55
C PRO A 94 10.73 4.09 6.09
N SER A 95 11.35 2.93 5.87
CA SER A 95 11.51 2.30 4.55
C SER A 95 10.19 1.81 3.93
N GLY A 96 9.09 1.88 4.67
CA GLY A 96 7.77 1.35 4.30
C GLY A 96 7.60 -0.15 4.60
N LEU A 97 8.64 -0.81 5.12
CA LEU A 97 8.57 -2.19 5.60
C LEU A 97 7.71 -2.28 6.87
N GLN A 98 6.96 -3.37 7.00
CA GLN A 98 6.13 -3.64 8.15
C GLN A 98 6.63 -4.88 8.85
N VAL A 99 6.81 -4.80 10.17
CA VAL A 99 7.13 -5.95 11.01
C VAL A 99 5.91 -6.29 11.85
N GLN A 100 5.45 -7.52 11.71
CA GLN A 100 4.30 -8.04 12.44
C GLN A 100 4.80 -8.87 13.63
N LEU A 101 4.65 -8.34 14.83
CA LEU A 101 4.85 -9.05 16.08
C LEU A 101 3.62 -9.93 16.36
N ARG A 102 3.78 -11.25 16.31
CA ARG A 102 2.72 -12.20 16.62
C ARG A 102 2.77 -12.64 18.09
N ASN A 103 1.62 -13.03 18.63
CA ASN A 103 1.50 -13.50 20.03
C ASN A 103 2.01 -12.44 21.03
N ASP A 104 2.80 -12.85 22.03
CA ASP A 104 3.44 -12.01 23.04
C ASP A 104 4.79 -11.40 22.57
N ALA A 105 5.04 -11.36 21.26
CA ALA A 105 6.30 -10.86 20.74
C ALA A 105 6.48 -9.35 21.01
N THR A 106 7.61 -8.97 21.61
CA THR A 106 8.03 -7.58 21.78
C THR A 106 9.36 -7.30 21.07
N PRO A 107 9.66 -6.06 20.68
CA PRO A 107 10.95 -5.73 20.06
C PRO A 107 12.16 -5.83 21.00
N ALA A 108 11.95 -5.94 22.32
CA ALA A 108 13.01 -5.92 23.32
C ALA A 108 13.61 -7.31 23.62
N GLN A 109 13.06 -8.36 23.02
CA GLN A 109 13.48 -9.74 23.23
C GLN A 109 14.07 -10.36 21.95
N PRO A 110 14.67 -11.56 22.01
CA PRO A 110 15.08 -12.27 20.82
C PRO A 110 13.86 -12.59 19.94
N LEU A 111 13.99 -12.35 18.64
CA LEU A 111 12.92 -12.58 17.66
C LEU A 111 13.38 -13.58 16.61
N VAL A 112 12.45 -14.42 16.16
CA VAL A 112 12.61 -15.30 15.00
C VAL A 112 11.70 -14.80 13.89
N VAL A 113 12.18 -14.87 12.64
CA VAL A 113 11.38 -14.55 11.46
C VAL A 113 10.70 -15.82 10.96
N VAL A 114 9.39 -15.78 10.78
CA VAL A 114 8.60 -16.91 10.28
C VAL A 114 8.26 -16.68 8.82
N LEU A 115 8.68 -17.62 7.96
CA LEU A 115 8.40 -17.59 6.53
C LEU A 115 7.58 -18.81 6.14
N ALA A 116 6.39 -18.58 5.59
CA ALA A 116 5.64 -19.63 4.92
C ALA A 116 6.40 -20.07 3.66
N TYR A 117 6.56 -21.37 3.48
CA TYR A 117 7.14 -21.95 2.27
C TYR A 117 6.05 -22.15 1.23
N ASP A 118 5.76 -21.09 0.50
CA ASP A 118 4.67 -21.00 -0.48
C ASP A 118 5.16 -20.36 -1.81
N ALA A 119 4.23 -20.11 -2.74
CA ALA A 119 4.53 -19.46 -4.01
C ALA A 119 5.18 -18.07 -3.86
N ASP A 120 4.98 -17.42 -2.71
CA ASP A 120 5.48 -16.09 -2.39
C ASP A 120 6.78 -16.12 -1.60
N PHE A 121 7.38 -17.28 -1.35
CA PHE A 121 8.58 -17.43 -0.54
C PHE A 121 9.71 -16.45 -0.94
N ARG A 122 9.91 -16.22 -2.25
CA ARG A 122 10.90 -15.26 -2.76
C ARG A 122 10.60 -13.80 -2.41
N LEU A 123 9.32 -13.42 -2.33
CA LEU A 123 8.89 -12.10 -1.85
C LEU A 123 9.21 -11.95 -0.37
N ARG A 124 8.87 -12.98 0.42
CA ARG A 124 9.11 -13.00 1.87
C ARG A 124 10.60 -12.90 2.19
N VAL A 125 11.46 -13.66 1.50
CA VAL A 125 12.93 -13.57 1.64
C VAL A 125 13.45 -12.16 1.33
N ARG A 126 12.91 -11.48 0.31
CA ARG A 126 13.29 -10.08 0.03
C ARG A 126 12.85 -9.13 1.13
N ALA A 127 11.69 -9.34 1.74
CA ALA A 127 11.23 -8.55 2.88
C ALA A 127 12.15 -8.75 4.10
N VAL A 128 12.66 -9.98 4.31
CA VAL A 128 13.67 -10.27 5.35
C VAL A 128 15.00 -9.58 5.09
N ASP A 129 15.51 -9.59 3.84
CA ASP A 129 16.72 -8.81 3.53
C ASP A 129 16.50 -7.31 3.70
N ALA A 130 15.31 -6.81 3.35
CA ALA A 130 14.93 -5.42 3.64
C ALA A 130 14.92 -5.11 5.14
N LEU A 131 14.42 -6.02 5.98
CA LEU A 131 14.48 -5.89 7.43
C LEU A 131 15.92 -5.81 7.93
N ARG A 132 16.79 -6.70 7.44
CA ARG A 132 18.22 -6.69 7.78
C ARG A 132 18.89 -5.36 7.40
N ARG A 133 18.54 -4.78 6.25
CA ARG A 133 19.08 -3.49 5.78
C ARG A 133 18.51 -2.29 6.53
N ALA A 134 17.33 -2.41 7.15
CA ALA A 134 16.68 -1.30 7.85
C ALA A 134 17.49 -0.79 9.06
N ASP A 135 18.39 -1.61 9.61
CA ASP A 135 19.33 -1.15 10.65
C ASP A 135 20.34 -0.12 10.10
N LEU A 136 20.68 -0.23 8.81
CA LEU A 136 21.70 0.56 8.14
C LEU A 136 21.12 1.79 7.42
N THR A 137 19.89 1.70 6.92
CA THR A 137 19.28 2.76 6.12
C THR A 137 17.76 2.77 6.20
N ASP A 138 17.18 3.96 6.13
CA ASP A 138 15.74 4.16 5.98
C ASP A 138 15.27 4.08 4.52
N THR A 139 16.19 3.87 3.57
CA THR A 139 15.86 3.80 2.14
C THR A 139 14.98 2.59 1.85
N PRO A 140 13.80 2.77 1.23
CA PRO A 140 12.97 1.66 0.78
C PRO A 140 13.74 0.68 -0.13
N PRO A 141 13.42 -0.61 -0.10
CA PRO A 141 13.93 -1.55 -1.09
C PRO A 141 13.63 -1.08 -2.51
N ARG A 142 14.51 -1.44 -3.46
CA ARG A 142 14.30 -1.09 -4.87
C ARG A 142 12.96 -1.61 -5.35
N SER A 143 12.17 -0.71 -5.92
CA SER A 143 10.86 -1.08 -6.42
C SER A 143 10.97 -2.03 -7.60
N ARG A 144 10.12 -3.06 -7.65
CA ARG A 144 9.93 -3.89 -8.84
C ARG A 144 9.25 -3.13 -9.98
N LEU A 145 8.61 -2.01 -9.67
CA LEU A 145 8.01 -1.15 -10.68
C LEU A 145 9.08 -0.26 -11.32
N SER A 146 9.15 -0.28 -12.64
CA SER A 146 9.98 0.66 -13.40
C SER A 146 9.49 2.10 -13.18
N SER A 147 10.36 3.08 -13.43
CA SER A 147 9.98 4.50 -13.36
C SER A 147 8.77 4.81 -14.26
N ALA A 148 8.73 4.25 -15.48
CA ALA A 148 7.59 4.41 -16.38
C ALA A 148 6.29 3.77 -15.85
N GLN A 149 6.37 2.63 -15.14
CA GLN A 149 5.20 2.04 -14.49
C GLN A 149 4.69 2.90 -13.35
N ARG A 150 5.59 3.47 -12.53
CA ARG A 150 5.23 4.38 -11.44
C ARG A 150 4.58 5.67 -11.96
N GLU A 151 5.14 6.26 -12.99
CA GLU A 151 4.57 7.45 -13.65
C GLU A 151 3.19 7.16 -14.23
N ARG A 152 3.00 5.99 -14.88
CA ARG A 152 1.67 5.57 -15.35
C ARG A 152 0.66 5.40 -14.21
N LEU A 153 1.07 4.87 -13.06
CA LEU A 153 0.20 4.76 -11.89
C LEU A 153 -0.14 6.11 -11.28
N ALA A 154 0.82 7.05 -11.24
CA ALA A 154 0.56 8.43 -10.80
C ALA A 154 -0.47 9.12 -11.70
N ARG A 155 -0.31 9.05 -13.03
CA ARG A 155 -1.33 9.54 -13.98
C ARG A 155 -2.68 8.85 -13.83
N THR A 156 -2.68 7.55 -13.53
CA THR A 156 -3.90 6.78 -13.29
C THR A 156 -4.63 7.27 -12.03
N LEU A 157 -3.90 7.54 -10.95
CA LEU A 157 -4.44 8.08 -9.71
C LEU A 157 -4.98 9.50 -9.92
N PHE A 158 -4.23 10.37 -10.61
CA PHE A 158 -4.69 11.72 -10.96
C PHE A 158 -5.99 11.69 -11.78
N ALA A 159 -6.06 10.85 -12.82
CA ALA A 159 -7.26 10.70 -13.62
C ALA A 159 -8.45 10.18 -12.80
N LEU A 160 -8.21 9.26 -11.86
CA LEU A 160 -9.23 8.78 -10.93
C LEU A 160 -9.76 9.93 -10.07
N ASP A 161 -8.88 10.76 -9.51
CA ASP A 161 -9.27 11.91 -8.68
C ASP A 161 -10.17 12.88 -9.44
N GLY A 162 -9.75 13.31 -10.64
CA GLY A 162 -10.59 14.16 -11.48
C GLY A 162 -11.94 13.53 -11.81
N ALA A 163 -11.99 12.21 -12.04
CA ALA A 163 -13.24 11.51 -12.31
C ALA A 163 -14.16 11.38 -11.08
N LEU A 164 -13.60 11.21 -9.88
CA LEU A 164 -14.35 11.19 -8.61
C LEU A 164 -14.89 12.57 -8.25
N GLU A 165 -14.17 13.63 -8.63
CA GLU A 165 -14.61 15.03 -8.54
C GLU A 165 -15.61 15.44 -9.64
N ARG A 166 -16.05 14.49 -10.48
CA ARG A 166 -16.98 14.72 -11.60
C ARG A 166 -16.46 15.70 -12.66
N ARG A 167 -15.14 15.89 -12.77
CA ARG A 167 -14.54 16.64 -13.89
C ARG A 167 -14.80 15.90 -15.19
N SER A 168 -14.95 16.65 -16.28
CA SER A 168 -15.09 16.06 -17.61
C SER A 168 -13.78 15.39 -18.06
N TYR A 169 -13.86 14.37 -18.92
CA TYR A 169 -12.66 13.75 -19.50
C TYR A 169 -11.78 14.75 -20.26
N ARG A 170 -12.35 15.85 -20.75
CA ARG A 170 -11.62 16.94 -21.40
C ARG A 170 -10.76 17.69 -20.40
N GLN A 171 -11.33 18.16 -19.30
CA GLN A 171 -10.58 18.84 -18.23
C GLN A 171 -9.49 17.95 -17.66
N ILE A 172 -9.78 16.66 -17.42
CA ILE A 172 -8.78 15.70 -16.93
C ILE A 172 -7.64 15.54 -17.96
N ALA A 173 -7.94 15.56 -19.25
CA ALA A 173 -6.92 15.48 -20.30
C ALA A 173 -6.06 16.74 -20.39
N GLU A 174 -6.67 17.93 -20.32
CA GLU A 174 -5.97 19.22 -20.32
C GLU A 174 -5.01 19.29 -19.12
N ASP A 175 -5.45 18.89 -17.93
CA ASP A 175 -4.61 18.85 -16.73
C ASP A 175 -3.43 17.84 -16.84
N LEU A 176 -3.62 16.72 -17.55
CA LEU A 176 -2.63 15.65 -17.68
C LEU A 176 -1.59 15.89 -18.78
N PHE A 177 -2.01 16.47 -19.90
CA PHE A 177 -1.22 16.55 -21.13
C PHE A 177 -0.90 17.98 -21.55
N GLY A 178 -1.44 18.99 -20.84
CA GLY A 178 -1.28 20.39 -21.16
C GLY A 178 -2.30 20.88 -22.20
N ASP A 179 -2.08 22.11 -22.67
CA ASP A 179 -3.00 22.78 -23.57
C ASP A 179 -3.11 22.05 -24.92
N MET A 180 -4.34 21.75 -25.33
CA MET A 180 -4.64 20.83 -26.44
C MET A 180 -4.67 21.53 -27.80
N GLU A 181 -4.07 22.72 -27.94
CA GLU A 181 -4.16 23.51 -29.16
C GLU A 181 -3.31 22.96 -30.34
N THR A 182 -4.00 22.76 -31.46
CA THR A 182 -3.55 22.55 -32.85
C THR A 182 -3.17 21.12 -33.30
N GLY A 183 -4.19 20.43 -33.85
CA GLY A 183 -4.09 19.17 -34.61
C GLY A 183 -5.37 18.34 -34.50
N ALA A 184 -6.50 18.88 -34.99
CA ALA A 184 -7.86 18.66 -34.48
C ALA A 184 -8.39 17.21 -34.43
N ASP A 185 -8.03 16.30 -35.34
CA ASP A 185 -8.68 14.97 -35.36
C ASP A 185 -7.84 13.80 -34.84
N PHE A 186 -6.50 13.85 -34.96
CA PHE A 186 -5.65 12.73 -34.51
C PHE A 186 -5.20 12.84 -33.05
N LYS A 187 -5.03 14.06 -32.53
CA LYS A 187 -4.60 14.32 -31.14
C LYS A 187 -5.75 14.18 -30.13
N THR A 188 -6.96 14.62 -30.49
CA THR A 188 -8.11 14.65 -29.56
C THR A 188 -8.67 13.26 -29.25
N ALA A 189 -8.87 12.42 -30.28
CA ALA A 189 -9.41 11.07 -30.10
C ALA A 189 -8.44 10.16 -29.32
N SER A 190 -7.14 10.23 -29.65
CA SER A 190 -6.11 9.43 -28.96
C SER A 190 -5.91 9.85 -27.50
N ILE A 191 -5.87 11.16 -27.22
CA ILE A 191 -5.74 11.67 -25.84
C ILE A 191 -6.99 11.36 -25.01
N ARG A 192 -8.19 11.59 -25.56
CA ARG A 192 -9.45 11.23 -24.90
C ARG A 192 -9.48 9.75 -24.55
N ASP A 193 -9.10 8.88 -25.49
CA ASP A 193 -9.06 7.44 -25.26
C ASP A 193 -8.03 7.04 -24.20
N VAL A 194 -6.86 7.69 -24.18
CA VAL A 194 -5.87 7.50 -23.12
C VAL A 194 -6.45 7.91 -21.76
N THR A 195 -7.10 9.07 -21.66
CA THR A 195 -7.73 9.55 -20.41
C THR A 195 -8.83 8.60 -19.94
N ILE A 196 -9.71 8.14 -20.85
CA ILE A 196 -10.74 7.15 -20.52
C ILE A 196 -10.11 5.87 -19.99
N ARG A 197 -9.03 5.37 -20.62
CA ARG A 197 -8.31 4.18 -20.15
C ARG A 197 -7.68 4.40 -18.77
N LEU A 198 -7.10 5.57 -18.50
CA LEU A 198 -6.54 5.90 -17.19
C LEU A 198 -7.64 5.90 -16.12
N VAL A 199 -8.77 6.55 -16.36
CA VAL A 199 -9.91 6.56 -15.43
C VAL A 199 -10.45 5.15 -15.17
N ARG A 200 -10.66 4.36 -16.24
CA ARG A 200 -11.12 2.96 -16.12
C ARG A 200 -10.14 2.12 -15.30
N ARG A 201 -8.83 2.27 -15.56
CA ARG A 201 -7.78 1.59 -14.79
C ARG A 201 -7.77 2.03 -13.33
N GLY A 202 -7.94 3.33 -13.06
CA GLY A 202 -8.00 3.88 -11.70
C GLY A 202 -9.17 3.30 -10.92
N ARG A 203 -10.36 3.24 -11.52
CA ARG A 203 -11.54 2.59 -10.90
C ARG A 203 -11.30 1.12 -10.62
N ALA A 204 -10.68 0.38 -11.55
CA ALA A 204 -10.35 -1.03 -11.34
C ALA A 204 -9.31 -1.24 -10.21
N LEU A 205 -8.32 -0.35 -10.11
CA LEU A 205 -7.36 -0.38 -9.00
C LEU A 205 -8.05 -0.08 -7.67
N MET A 206 -8.88 0.95 -7.60
CA MET A 206 -9.69 1.32 -6.42
C MET A 206 -10.63 0.19 -5.97
N ALA A 207 -11.20 -0.56 -6.91
CA ALA A 207 -12.11 -1.69 -6.65
C ALA A 207 -11.38 -3.01 -6.30
N GLY A 208 -10.19 -2.93 -5.67
CA GLY A 208 -9.42 -4.10 -5.21
C GLY A 208 -8.26 -4.50 -6.12
N GLY A 209 -8.11 -3.90 -7.31
CA GLY A 209 -6.97 -4.15 -8.18
C GLY A 209 -5.62 -3.74 -7.56
N TYR A 210 -5.62 -2.83 -6.57
CA TYR A 210 -4.43 -2.45 -5.81
C TYR A 210 -3.79 -3.64 -5.06
N LEU A 211 -4.56 -4.66 -4.67
CA LEU A 211 -4.05 -5.85 -3.97
C LEU A 211 -3.00 -6.60 -4.81
N LYS A 212 -3.18 -6.63 -6.14
CA LYS A 212 -2.20 -7.20 -7.07
C LYS A 212 -0.88 -6.44 -7.09
N LEU A 213 -0.92 -5.13 -6.84
CA LEU A 213 0.29 -4.31 -6.74
C LEU A 213 1.02 -4.59 -5.42
N LEU A 214 0.29 -4.74 -4.30
CA LEU A 214 0.86 -5.10 -3.00
C LEU A 214 1.58 -6.45 -3.02
N HIS A 215 0.98 -7.41 -3.71
CA HIS A 215 1.56 -8.75 -3.86
C HIS A 215 2.91 -8.73 -4.59
N GLY A 216 3.15 -7.72 -5.44
CA GLY A 216 4.46 -7.49 -6.07
C GLY A 216 5.58 -7.13 -5.10
N GLY A 217 5.27 -6.72 -3.86
CA GLY A 217 6.23 -6.20 -2.89
C GLY A 217 6.64 -4.76 -3.18
N PHE A 218 7.83 -4.35 -2.71
CA PHE A 218 8.41 -3.05 -3.04
C PHE A 218 8.72 -2.94 -4.52
#